data_AF-A0A7C5LR45-F1
#
_entry.id   AF-A0A7C5LR45-F1
#
_cell.length_a   1.000
_cell.length_b   1.000
_cell.length_c   1.000
_cell.angle_alpha   90.00
_cell.angle_beta   90.00
_cell.angle_gamma   90.00
#
_symmetry.space_group_name_H-M   'P 1'
#
loop_
_entity.id
_entity.type
_entity.pdbx_description
1 polymer ?
#
loop_
_entity_poly.entity_id
_entity_poly.type
_entity_poly.pdbx_seq_one_letter_code
_entity_poly.pdbx_strand_id
1 'polypeptide(L)'
;MTEKQETAYQVLARKYRPETFADLIGQDAMVRTLKNAFAADRIAQAFIMTGIRGVGKTTTARIIAKGLNCIGPDGKGGPTTEPCGTC
;
A
#
# COMPACT_ATOMS: atom_id res chain seq x y z
N MET A 1 16.16 -26.53 -18.45
CA MET A 1 15.47 -25.38 -19.06
C MET A 1 15.07 -24.45 -17.93
N THR A 2 15.88 -23.46 -17.62
CA THR A 2 15.54 -22.46 -16.59
C THR A 2 15.67 -21.11 -17.28
N GLU A 3 14.56 -20.65 -17.84
CA GLU A 3 14.43 -19.32 -18.42
C GLU A 3 14.63 -18.28 -17.33
N LYS A 4 15.77 -17.59 -17.38
CA LYS A 4 16.02 -16.40 -16.57
C LYS A 4 15.30 -15.25 -17.27
N GLN A 5 14.13 -14.87 -16.78
CA GLN A 5 13.35 -13.76 -17.34
C GLN A 5 14.21 -12.50 -17.43
N GLU A 6 14.44 -11.99 -18.65
CA GLU A 6 15.03 -10.68 -18.87
C GLU A 6 14.07 -9.62 -18.31
N THR A 7 14.46 -8.97 -17.22
CA THR A 7 13.74 -7.81 -16.69
C THR A 7 13.74 -6.69 -17.72
N ALA A 8 12.65 -6.57 -18.47
CA ALA A 8 12.38 -5.47 -19.38
C ALA A 8 12.59 -4.13 -18.68
N TYR A 9 13.15 -3.15 -19.40
CA TYR A 9 13.46 -1.82 -18.88
C TYR A 9 12.30 -1.23 -18.07
N GLN A 10 12.50 -1.07 -16.76
CA GLN A 10 11.51 -0.53 -15.84
C GLN A 10 11.84 0.92 -15.51
N VAL A 11 10.90 1.83 -15.79
CA VAL A 11 11.02 3.24 -15.42
C VAL A 11 11.22 3.38 -13.90
N LEU A 12 12.16 4.23 -13.48
CA LEU A 12 12.55 4.41 -12.07
C LEU A 12 11.35 4.71 -11.15
N ALA A 13 10.38 5.49 -11.64
CA ALA A 13 9.15 5.82 -10.92
C ALA A 13 8.26 4.60 -10.60
N ARG A 14 8.42 3.49 -11.34
CA ARG A 14 7.78 2.21 -11.03
C ARG A 14 8.64 1.36 -10.11
N LYS A 15 9.95 1.37 -10.30
CA LYS A 15 10.92 0.61 -9.48
C LYS A 15 10.90 1.04 -8.01
N TYR A 16 10.83 2.34 -7.75
CA TYR A 16 10.84 2.89 -6.38
C TYR A 16 9.46 3.24 -5.85
N ARG A 17 8.38 2.68 -6.44
CA ARG A 17 7.03 3.01 -5.99
C ARG A 17 6.78 2.33 -4.64
N PRO A 18 6.50 3.08 -3.56
CA PRO A 18 6.22 2.53 -2.24
C PRO A 18 5.22 1.37 -2.27
N GLU A 19 5.51 0.35 -1.47
CA GLU A 19 4.65 -0.83 -1.32
C GLU A 19 4.02 -0.92 0.07
N THR A 20 4.65 -0.32 1.08
CA THR A 20 4.14 -0.27 2.45
C THR A 20 3.83 1.17 2.89
N PHE A 21 3.07 1.30 3.97
CA PHE A 21 2.82 2.61 4.60
C PHE A 21 4.08 3.20 5.25
N ALA A 22 5.11 2.39 5.55
CA ALA A 22 6.37 2.87 6.10
C ALA A 22 7.26 3.55 5.03
N ASP A 23 7.11 3.15 3.77
CA ASP A 23 7.85 3.71 2.63
C ASP A 23 7.23 5.03 2.11
N LEU A 24 6.11 5.46 2.70
CA LEU A 24 5.38 6.66 2.31
C LEU A 24 5.97 7.89 3.01
N ILE A 25 6.66 8.73 2.25
CA ILE A 25 7.33 9.93 2.78
C ILE A 25 6.33 11.09 2.89
N GLY A 26 6.24 11.71 4.08
CA GLY A 26 5.53 12.98 4.31
C GLY A 26 4.01 12.87 4.47
N GLN A 27 3.47 11.66 4.68
CA GLN A 27 2.03 11.41 4.87
C GLN A 27 1.70 10.87 6.28
N ASP A 28 2.48 11.24 7.29
CA ASP A 28 2.44 10.65 8.64
C ASP A 28 1.07 10.79 9.32
N ALA A 29 0.41 11.95 9.18
CA ALA A 29 -0.91 12.19 9.76
C ALA A 29 -1.98 11.24 9.20
N MET A 30 -1.93 10.97 7.89
CA MET A 30 -2.83 10.05 7.23
C MET A 30 -2.50 8.60 7.63
N VAL A 31 -1.23 8.20 7.64
CA VAL A 31 -0.80 6.87 8.09
C VAL A 31 -1.25 6.61 9.52
N ARG A 32 -1.10 7.59 10.42
CA ARG A 32 -1.57 7.50 11.80
C ARG A 32 -3.09 7.34 11.90
N THR A 33 -3.85 8.11 11.11
CA THR A 33 -5.31 8.03 11.08
C THR A 33 -5.78 6.64 10.62
N LEU A 34 -5.16 6.12 9.56
CA LEU A 34 -5.45 4.77 9.07
C LEU A 34 -5.08 3.71 10.10
N LYS A 35 -3.87 3.76 10.69
CA LYS A 35 -3.46 2.86 11.78
C LYS A 35 -4.48 2.80 12.92
N ASN A 36 -4.98 3.96 13.35
CA ASN A 36 -5.99 4.03 14.39
C ASN A 36 -7.35 3.48 13.94
N ALA A 37 -7.74 3.71 12.68
CA ALA A 37 -8.98 3.19 12.11
C ALA A 37 -8.99 1.66 12.01
N PHE A 38 -7.87 1.06 11.59
CA PHE A 38 -7.69 -0.41 11.57
C PHE A 38 -7.70 -0.99 12.99
N ALA A 39 -6.97 -0.37 13.94
CA ALA A 39 -6.95 -0.83 15.33
C ALA A 39 -8.32 -0.74 16.03
N ALA A 40 -9.15 0.23 15.64
CA ALA A 40 -10.49 0.42 16.18
C ALA A 40 -11.59 -0.32 15.39
N ASP A 41 -11.23 -1.09 14.35
CA ASP A 41 -12.16 -1.73 13.40
C ASP A 41 -13.21 -0.76 12.80
N ARG A 42 -12.83 0.50 12.62
CA ARG A 42 -13.68 1.58 12.09
C ARG A 42 -13.16 2.05 10.74
N ILE A 43 -13.33 1.21 9.73
CA ILE A 43 -12.85 1.48 8.37
C ILE A 43 -13.87 2.36 7.64
N ALA A 44 -13.40 3.49 7.10
CA ALA A 44 -14.23 4.36 6.26
C ALA A 44 -14.59 3.66 4.95
N GLN A 45 -15.84 3.80 4.52
CA GLN A 45 -16.34 3.19 3.27
C GLN A 45 -15.80 3.88 2.01
N ALA A 46 -15.34 5.14 2.13
CA ALA A 46 -14.84 5.92 1.02
C ALA A 46 -13.60 6.74 1.41
N PHE A 47 -12.60 6.75 0.52
CA PHE A 47 -11.39 7.53 0.65
C PHE A 47 -11.23 8.47 -0.54
N ILE A 48 -11.13 9.77 -0.29
CA ILE A 48 -10.90 10.79 -1.32
C ILE A 48 -9.46 11.28 -1.19
N MET A 49 -8.67 11.11 -2.25
CA MET A 49 -7.28 11.59 -2.30
C MET A 49 -7.17 12.76 -3.27
N THR A 50 -6.79 13.92 -2.75
CA THR A 50 -6.65 15.17 -3.52
C THR A 50 -5.21 15.69 -3.47
N GLY A 51 -4.84 16.58 -4.39
CA GLY A 51 -3.50 17.19 -4.45
C GLY A 51 -2.87 17.23 -5.83
N ILE A 52 -1.68 17.83 -5.94
CA ILE A 52 -0.94 18.00 -7.21
C ILE A 52 -0.45 16.66 -7.79
N ARG A 53 -0.03 16.63 -9.06
CA ARG A 53 0.52 15.41 -9.70
C ARG A 53 1.81 14.98 -9.00
N GLY A 54 2.04 13.67 -8.87
CA GLY A 54 3.28 13.12 -8.31
C GLY A 54 3.34 12.93 -6.78
N VAL A 55 2.38 13.45 -6.01
CA VAL A 55 2.39 13.34 -4.51
C VAL A 55 2.01 11.98 -3.94
N GLY A 56 1.95 10.93 -4.77
CA GLY A 56 1.67 9.58 -4.28
C GLY A 56 0.20 9.25 -3.99
N LYS A 57 -0.79 10.02 -4.49
CA LYS A 57 -2.23 9.71 -4.32
C LYS A 57 -2.60 8.28 -4.74
N THR A 58 -2.30 7.93 -6.00
CA THR A 58 -2.61 6.59 -6.53
C THR A 58 -1.76 5.51 -5.88
N THR A 59 -0.56 5.84 -5.42
CA THR A 59 0.30 4.91 -4.66
C THR A 59 -0.31 4.60 -3.30
N THR A 60 -0.75 5.63 -2.59
CA THR A 60 -1.42 5.52 -1.29
C THR A 60 -2.71 4.70 -1.41
N ALA A 61 -3.53 4.99 -2.42
CA ALA A 61 -4.73 4.21 -2.73
C ALA A 61 -4.43 2.71 -2.84
N ARG A 62 -3.35 2.37 -3.54
CA ARG A 62 -2.92 0.99 -3.76
C ARG A 62 -2.49 0.33 -2.45
N ILE A 63 -1.76 1.05 -1.60
CA ILE A 63 -1.29 0.51 -0.31
C ILE A 63 -2.47 0.31 0.65
N ILE A 64 -3.45 1.23 0.68
CA ILE A 64 -4.70 1.05 1.43
C ILE A 64 -5.46 -0.20 0.95
N ALA A 65 -5.62 -0.36 -0.37
CA ALA A 65 -6.26 -1.54 -0.93
C ALA A 65 -5.51 -2.84 -0.57
N LYS A 66 -4.18 -2.83 -0.58
CA LYS A 66 -3.36 -3.97 -0.12
C LYS A 66 -3.59 -4.27 1.35
N GLY A 67 -3.62 -3.26 2.22
CA GLY A 67 -3.86 -3.43 3.65
C GLY A 67 -5.25 -3.96 3.98
N LEU A 68 -6.27 -3.49 3.26
CA LEU A 68 -7.66 -3.96 3.40
C LEU A 68 -7.85 -5.40 2.92
N ASN A 69 -7.21 -5.77 1.81
CA ASN A 69 -7.30 -7.11 1.24
C ASN A 69 -6.24 -8.08 1.79
N CYS A 70 -5.42 -7.65 2.76
CA CYS A 70 -4.36 -8.47 3.29
C CYS A 70 -4.93 -9.59 4.16
N ILE A 71 -4.97 -10.80 3.62
CA ILE A 71 -5.37 -12.03 4.34
C ILE A 71 -4.19 -12.74 5.02
N GLY A 72 -2.98 -12.16 4.95
CA GLY A 72 -1.75 -12.76 5.47
C GLY A 72 -1.30 -14.01 4.68
N PRO A 73 -0.06 -14.48 4.87
CA PRO A 73 0.45 -15.69 4.21
C PRO A 73 -0.34 -16.96 4.60
N ASP A 74 -0.95 -16.97 5.78
CA ASP A 74 -1.71 -18.10 6.33
C ASP A 74 -3.23 -18.02 6.05
N GLY A 75 -3.70 -17.02 5.28
CA GLY A 75 -5.10 -16.87 4.89
C GLY A 75 -6.09 -16.53 6.02
N LYS A 76 -5.59 -16.26 7.24
CA LYS A 76 -6.37 -15.92 8.44
C LYS A 76 -6.18 -14.46 8.91
N GLY A 77 -5.46 -13.67 8.13
CA GLY A 77 -5.17 -12.27 8.43
C GLY A 77 -6.41 -11.38 8.30
N GLY A 78 -6.46 -10.34 9.13
CA GLY A 78 -7.42 -9.26 9.04
C GLY A 78 -6.82 -8.00 8.40
N PRO A 79 -7.65 -6.98 8.16
CA PRO A 79 -7.20 -5.73 7.57
C PRO A 79 -6.07 -5.10 8.41
N THR A 80 -4.89 -4.90 7.80
CA THR A 80 -3.67 -4.47 8.49
C THR A 80 -2.99 -3.28 7.81
N THR A 81 -2.23 -2.51 8.58
CA THR A 81 -1.37 -1.44 8.06
C THR A 81 0.01 -1.90 7.62
N GLU A 82 0.33 -3.17 7.81
CA GLU A 82 1.59 -3.76 7.35
C GLU A 82 1.24 -4.88 6.38
N PRO A 83 1.02 -4.56 5.09
CA PRO A 83 0.61 -5.55 4.11
C PRO A 83 1.71 -6.59 3.90
N CYS A 84 1.30 -7.83 3.70
CA CYS A 84 2.15 -9.01 3.56
C CYS A 84 3.14 -8.98 2.39
N GLY A 85 3.00 -8.04 1.45
CA GLY A 85 3.81 -7.96 0.22
C GLY A 85 3.46 -9.01 -0.85
N THR A 86 2.81 -10.12 -0.45
CA THR A 86 2.23 -11.15 -1.33
C THR A 86 0.83 -10.79 -1.82
N CYS A 87 0.29 -9.72 -1.25
CA CYS A 87 -0.94 -9.01 -1.56
C CYS A 87 -0.57 -7.71 -2.33
#